data_AF-A0A810MSF6-F1
#
_entry.id   AF-A0A810MSF6-F1
#
_cell.length_a   1.000
_cell.length_b   1.000
_cell.length_c   1.000
_cell.angle_alpha   90.00
_cell.angle_beta   90.00
_cell.angle_gamma   90.00
#
_symmetry.space_group_name_H-M   'P 1'
#
loop_
_entity.id
_entity.type
_entity.pdbx_description
1 polymer ?
#
loop_
_entity_poly.entity_id
_entity_poly.type
_entity_poly.pdbx_seq_one_letter_code
_entity_poly.pdbx_strand_id
1 'polypeptide(L)'
;MRIRDRLGRLRQAYAPHEHRPLGGYLAAMGTYATVAAGLAAVARVTHRPVPDRPATSDVVLLSIATHKLSRLLSKDAVTSPLRAPFTSYDKPIGSGEVMEQVRDGGSATRHAIGELLSCPFCLAVWVATGLTGGLVLAPRLTRLVATALTAVAVSDFLQMGYAVAQRAAHGPDHGGRTS
;
A
#
# COMPACT_ATOMS: atom_id res chain seq x y z
N MET A 1 19.92 -4.17 35.99
CA MET A 1 19.08 -3.23 35.22
C MET A 1 18.34 -4.02 34.16
N ARG A 2 17.00 -4.19 34.29
CA ARG A 2 16.23 -5.13 33.46
C ARG A 2 16.03 -4.55 32.06
N ILE A 3 16.10 -5.41 31.03
CA ILE A 3 15.90 -5.06 29.62
C ILE A 3 14.59 -4.28 29.40
N ARG A 4 13.55 -4.57 30.19
CA ARG A 4 12.26 -3.85 30.21
C ARG A 4 12.41 -2.35 30.51
N ASP A 5 13.29 -1.98 31.45
CA ASP A 5 13.52 -0.58 31.83
C ASP A 5 14.33 0.19 30.78
N ARG A 6 15.07 -0.52 29.93
CA ARG A 6 15.80 0.05 28.78
C ARG A 6 14.83 0.28 27.62
N LEU A 7 13.96 -0.68 27.35
CA LEU A 7 12.91 -0.59 26.33
C LEU A 7 11.88 0.52 26.64
N GLY A 8 11.49 0.67 27.90
CA GLY A 8 10.58 1.75 28.32
C GLY A 8 11.16 3.14 28.05
N ARG A 9 12.44 3.36 28.42
CA ARG A 9 13.15 4.61 28.15
C ARG A 9 13.36 4.89 26.67
N LEU A 10 13.70 3.87 25.88
CA LEU A 10 13.84 4.02 24.42
C LEU A 10 12.52 4.43 23.76
N ARG A 11 11.39 3.85 24.19
CA ARG A 11 10.06 4.22 23.66
C ARG A 11 9.70 5.67 23.98
N GLN A 12 9.92 6.09 25.23
CA GLN A 12 9.64 7.47 25.67
C GLN A 12 10.58 8.51 25.04
N ALA A 13 11.84 8.16 24.81
CA ALA A 13 12.81 9.04 24.14
C ALA A 13 12.55 9.17 22.64
N TYR A 14 11.99 8.14 21.99
CA TYR A 14 11.79 8.12 20.55
C TYR A 14 10.56 8.93 20.08
N ALA A 15 9.46 8.91 20.84
CA ALA A 15 8.25 9.68 20.50
C ALA A 15 7.47 10.09 21.77
N PRO A 16 7.83 11.21 22.42
CA PRO A 16 7.18 11.66 23.65
C PRO A 16 5.74 12.18 23.47
N HIS A 17 5.30 12.46 22.23
CA HIS A 17 3.98 13.06 21.94
C HIS A 17 3.15 12.32 20.88
N GLU A 18 3.63 11.21 20.31
CA GLU A 18 2.85 10.37 19.39
C GLU A 18 2.73 8.95 19.95
N HIS A 19 1.51 8.41 20.01
CA HIS A 19 1.26 7.01 20.32
C HIS A 19 1.71 6.13 19.13
N ARG A 20 3.02 5.95 18.93
CA ARG A 20 3.57 4.99 17.95
C ARG A 20 3.88 3.66 18.65
N PRO A 21 3.08 2.60 18.46
CA PRO A 21 3.34 1.31 19.09
C PRO A 21 4.53 0.61 18.39
N LEU A 22 5.75 0.93 18.82
CA LEU A 22 7.02 0.33 18.36
C LEU A 22 7.02 -1.22 18.37
N GLY A 23 6.22 -1.83 19.26
CA GLY A 23 6.03 -3.29 19.30
C GLY A 23 5.27 -3.85 18.09
N GLY A 24 4.29 -3.11 17.57
CA GLY A 24 3.54 -3.50 16.36
C GLY A 24 4.42 -3.48 15.12
N TYR A 25 5.28 -2.47 14.98
CA TYR A 25 6.26 -2.38 13.88
C TYR A 25 7.28 -3.52 13.90
N LEU A 26 7.82 -3.86 15.07
CA LEU A 26 8.75 -5.00 15.19
C LEU A 26 8.07 -6.32 14.83
N ALA A 27 6.82 -6.52 15.25
CA ALA A 27 6.03 -7.69 14.85
C ALA A 27 5.82 -7.72 13.33
N ALA A 28 5.44 -6.59 12.72
CA ALA A 28 5.25 -6.49 11.27
C ALA A 28 6.55 -6.75 10.48
N MET A 29 7.69 -6.23 10.94
CA MET A 29 9.01 -6.54 10.36
C MET A 29 9.33 -8.03 10.46
N GLY A 30 9.06 -8.65 11.60
CA GLY A 30 9.21 -10.09 11.79
C GLY A 30 8.35 -10.89 10.82
N THR A 31 7.06 -10.56 10.71
CA THR A 31 6.13 -11.21 9.78
C THR A 31 6.60 -11.05 8.33
N TYR A 32 7.03 -9.84 7.94
CA TYR A 32 7.55 -9.59 6.61
C TYR A 32 8.78 -10.44 6.31
N ALA A 33 9.76 -10.47 7.23
CA ALA A 33 10.96 -11.29 7.08
C ALA A 33 10.63 -12.78 6.96
N THR A 34 9.69 -13.29 7.77
CA THR A 34 9.25 -14.69 7.68
C THR A 34 8.58 -14.99 6.34
N VAL A 35 7.70 -14.11 5.85
CA VAL A 35 7.02 -14.30 4.55
C VAL A 35 8.02 -14.24 3.40
N ALA A 36 8.92 -13.25 3.39
CA ALA A 36 9.95 -13.13 2.35
C ALA A 36 10.89 -14.34 2.34
N ALA A 37 11.34 -14.79 3.52
CA ALA A 37 12.17 -15.98 3.65
C ALA A 37 11.42 -17.25 3.21
N GLY A 38 10.15 -17.38 3.57
CA GLY A 38 9.29 -18.48 3.14
C GLY A 38 9.13 -18.54 1.62
N LEU A 39 8.85 -17.41 0.98
CA LEU A 39 8.77 -17.32 -0.48
C LEU A 39 10.09 -17.70 -1.14
N ALA A 40 11.22 -17.20 -0.63
CA ALA A 40 12.54 -17.57 -1.12
C ALA A 40 12.84 -19.06 -0.95
N ALA A 41 12.47 -19.65 0.18
CA ALA A 41 12.63 -21.07 0.45
C ALA A 41 11.77 -21.93 -0.49
N VAL A 42 10.49 -21.58 -0.68
CA VAL A 42 9.60 -22.27 -1.61
C VAL A 42 10.14 -22.20 -3.03
N ALA A 43 10.59 -21.02 -3.49
CA ALA A 43 11.20 -20.86 -4.80
C ALA A 43 12.43 -21.77 -4.99
N ARG A 44 13.29 -21.87 -3.96
CA ARG A 44 14.46 -22.75 -3.98
C ARG A 44 14.10 -24.23 -4.00
N VAL A 45 13.19 -24.67 -3.14
CA VAL A 45 12.80 -26.09 -3.02
C VAL A 45 12.03 -26.58 -4.25
N THR A 46 11.23 -25.70 -4.87
CA THR A 46 10.48 -26.04 -6.09
C THR A 46 11.32 -25.99 -7.37
N HIS A 47 12.63 -25.72 -7.26
CA HIS A 47 13.56 -25.59 -8.39
C HIS A 47 13.02 -24.70 -9.52
N ARG A 48 12.24 -23.67 -9.16
CA ARG A 48 11.68 -22.76 -10.17
C ARG A 48 12.82 -21.96 -10.79
N PRO A 49 12.83 -21.81 -12.14
CA PRO A 49 13.83 -20.97 -12.79
C PRO A 49 13.62 -19.52 -12.36
N VAL A 50 14.47 -19.03 -11.46
CA VAL A 50 14.53 -17.62 -11.10
C VAL A 50 15.32 -16.93 -12.21
N PRO A 51 14.77 -15.91 -12.90
CA PRO A 51 15.49 -15.24 -13.97
C PRO A 51 16.76 -14.56 -13.45
N ASP A 52 17.89 -14.80 -14.11
CA ASP A 52 19.16 -14.10 -13.79
C ASP A 52 19.06 -12.59 -14.03
N ARG A 53 18.19 -12.17 -14.96
CA ARG A 53 17.85 -10.77 -15.22
C ARG A 53 16.35 -10.61 -15.43
N PRO A 54 15.66 -9.78 -14.63
CA PRO A 54 14.27 -9.45 -14.89
C PRO A 54 14.17 -8.64 -16.19
N ALA A 55 13.19 -8.96 -17.03
CA ALA A 55 12.91 -8.17 -18.22
C ALA A 55 12.50 -6.75 -17.81
N THR A 56 12.99 -5.73 -18.51
CA THR A 56 12.67 -4.32 -18.22
C THR A 56 11.17 -4.06 -18.28
N SER A 57 10.45 -4.70 -19.21
CA SER A 57 8.99 -4.66 -19.30
C SER A 57 8.31 -5.14 -18.02
N ASP A 58 8.81 -6.22 -17.43
CA ASP A 58 8.24 -6.79 -16.20
C ASP A 58 8.49 -5.83 -15.04
N VAL A 59 9.67 -5.22 -14.93
CA VAL A 59 9.97 -4.22 -13.90
C VAL A 59 9.03 -3.02 -13.99
N VAL A 60 8.79 -2.50 -15.20
CA VAL A 60 7.86 -1.37 -15.42
C VAL A 60 6.43 -1.76 -15.06
N LEU A 61 5.94 -2.90 -15.57
CA LEU A 61 4.59 -3.39 -15.26
C LEU A 61 4.41 -3.64 -13.77
N LEU A 62 5.39 -4.27 -13.11
CA LEU A 62 5.35 -4.53 -11.67
C LEU A 62 5.31 -3.23 -10.88
N SER A 63 6.10 -2.22 -11.28
CA SER A 63 6.16 -0.92 -10.61
C SER A 63 4.82 -0.20 -10.67
N ILE A 64 4.23 -0.11 -11.87
CA ILE A 64 2.94 0.56 -12.06
C ILE A 64 1.82 -0.24 -11.38
N ALA A 65 1.80 -1.57 -11.53
CA ALA A 65 0.83 -2.43 -10.89
C ALA A 65 0.91 -2.36 -9.36
N THR A 66 2.12 -2.35 -8.79
CA THR A 66 2.33 -2.20 -7.34
C THR A 66 1.77 -0.88 -6.86
N HIS A 67 2.10 0.22 -7.54
CA HIS A 67 1.59 1.54 -7.20
C HIS A 67 0.05 1.59 -7.22
N LYS A 68 -0.56 1.12 -8.31
CA LYS A 68 -2.02 1.15 -8.47
C LYS A 68 -2.72 0.24 -7.46
N LEU A 69 -2.26 -1.00 -7.30
CA LEU A 69 -2.88 -1.95 -6.37
C LEU A 69 -2.75 -1.49 -4.91
N SER A 70 -1.60 -0.91 -4.54
CA SER A 70 -1.41 -0.39 -3.18
C SER A 70 -2.35 0.78 -2.89
N ARG A 71 -2.53 1.71 -3.83
CA ARG A 71 -3.53 2.77 -3.68
C ARG A 71 -4.95 2.24 -3.67
N LEU A 72 -5.30 1.29 -4.55
CA LEU A 72 -6.63 0.68 -4.55
C LEU A 72 -6.95 0.05 -3.18
N LEU A 73 -6.04 -0.73 -2.63
CA LEU A 73 -6.23 -1.38 -1.33
C LEU A 73 -6.27 -0.39 -0.16
N SER A 74 -5.47 0.67 -0.20
CA SER A 74 -5.39 1.65 0.89
C SER A 74 -6.39 2.78 0.84
N LYS A 75 -6.94 3.10 -0.34
CA LYS A 75 -7.68 4.34 -0.56
C LYS A 75 -9.01 4.15 -1.26
N ASP A 76 -9.23 3.08 -2.02
CA ASP A 76 -10.48 2.92 -2.77
C ASP A 76 -11.68 2.61 -1.85
N ALA A 77 -12.76 3.38 -1.96
CA ALA A 77 -14.00 3.16 -1.22
C ALA A 77 -14.56 1.72 -1.37
N VAL A 78 -14.28 1.03 -2.49
CA VAL A 78 -14.69 -0.37 -2.71
C VAL A 78 -14.06 -1.32 -1.68
N THR A 79 -12.89 -0.97 -1.13
CA THR A 79 -12.25 -1.74 -0.06
C THR A 79 -12.64 -1.29 1.36
N SER A 80 -13.50 -0.28 1.51
CA SER A 80 -13.96 0.18 2.84
C SER A 80 -14.63 -0.92 3.68
N PRO A 81 -15.38 -1.90 3.14
CA PRO A 81 -15.89 -3.01 3.97
C PRO A 81 -14.77 -3.87 4.59
N LEU A 82 -13.65 -4.03 3.88
CA LEU A 82 -12.48 -4.76 4.36
C LEU A 82 -11.70 -3.95 5.42
N ARG A 83 -11.74 -2.62 5.33
CA ARG A 83 -11.01 -1.68 6.20
C ARG A 83 -11.82 -1.19 7.40
N ALA A 84 -13.15 -1.16 7.32
CA ALA A 84 -14.08 -0.79 8.39
C ALA A 84 -13.82 -1.41 9.78
N PRO A 85 -13.35 -2.67 9.90
CA PRO A 85 -12.96 -3.20 11.21
C PRO A 85 -11.65 -2.63 11.75
N PHE A 86 -10.77 -2.03 10.95
CA PHE A 86 -9.44 -1.57 11.39
C PHE A 86 -9.28 -0.04 11.37
N THR A 87 -10.06 0.65 10.53
CA THR A 87 -9.99 2.09 10.32
C THR A 87 -11.34 2.76 10.56
N SER A 88 -11.32 4.05 10.85
CA SER A 88 -12.51 4.92 10.89
C SER A 88 -12.44 5.90 9.73
N TYR A 89 -13.54 6.03 9.00
CA TYR A 89 -13.69 7.02 7.93
C TYR A 89 -13.39 8.43 8.44
N ASP A 90 -12.54 9.17 7.72
CA ASP A 90 -12.16 10.54 8.04
C ASP A 90 -12.81 11.51 7.04
N LYS A 91 -12.36 11.47 5.78
CA LYS A 91 -12.81 12.39 4.73
C LYS A 91 -12.65 11.81 3.33
N PRO A 92 -13.47 12.23 2.35
CA PRO A 92 -13.27 11.90 0.95
C PRO A 92 -12.08 12.71 0.39
N ILE A 93 -11.27 12.08 -0.48
CA ILE A 93 -10.08 12.72 -1.08
C ILE A 93 -10.27 13.00 -2.59
N GLY A 94 -11.43 12.61 -3.15
CA GLY A 94 -11.77 12.77 -4.57
C GLY A 94 -11.59 11.48 -5.38
N SER A 95 -12.18 11.44 -6.58
CA SER A 95 -12.07 10.31 -7.53
C SER A 95 -12.32 8.91 -6.94
N GLY A 96 -13.26 8.79 -6.00
CA GLY A 96 -13.62 7.52 -5.34
C GLY A 96 -12.67 7.08 -4.22
N GLU A 97 -11.63 7.86 -3.90
CA GLU A 97 -10.69 7.58 -2.81
C GLU A 97 -11.16 8.20 -1.48
N VAL A 98 -10.96 7.46 -0.39
CA VAL A 98 -11.32 7.83 0.99
C VAL A 98 -10.09 7.81 1.88
N MET A 99 -9.98 8.82 2.76
CA MET A 99 -9.03 8.83 3.86
C MET A 99 -9.70 8.19 5.06
N GLU A 100 -9.03 7.21 5.66
CA GLU A 100 -9.48 6.58 6.88
C GLU A 100 -8.32 6.62 7.88
N GLN A 101 -8.62 6.95 9.14
CA GLN A 101 -7.64 6.93 10.22
C GLN A 101 -7.66 5.60 10.95
N VAL A 102 -6.53 5.22 11.55
CA VAL A 102 -6.45 3.99 12.35
C VAL A 102 -7.30 4.16 13.60
N ARG A 103 -8.07 3.13 13.96
CA ARG A 103 -8.91 3.19 15.15
C ARG A 103 -8.05 2.96 16.41
N ASP A 104 -8.05 3.92 17.33
CA ASP A 104 -7.20 3.93 18.55
C ASP A 104 -7.64 2.95 19.66
N GLY A 105 -8.71 2.16 19.46
CA GLY A 105 -9.32 1.30 20.49
C GLY A 105 -9.08 -0.21 20.34
N GLY A 106 -8.04 -0.66 19.61
CA GLY A 106 -7.80 -2.08 19.28
C GLY A 106 -6.57 -2.70 19.96
N SER A 107 -6.38 -4.03 19.81
CA SER A 107 -5.12 -4.70 20.17
C SER A 107 -3.95 -4.14 19.34
N ALA A 108 -2.72 -4.23 19.86
CA ALA A 108 -1.52 -3.74 19.15
C ALA A 108 -1.35 -4.33 17.73
N THR A 109 -1.84 -5.54 17.48
CA THR A 109 -1.88 -6.18 16.17
C THR A 109 -2.91 -5.56 15.23
N ARG A 110 -4.12 -5.25 15.74
CA ARG A 110 -5.19 -4.59 14.97
C ARG A 110 -4.77 -3.19 14.54
N HIS A 111 -4.08 -2.47 15.42
CA HIS A 111 -3.55 -1.14 15.13
C HIS A 111 -2.45 -1.18 14.05
N ALA A 112 -1.50 -2.13 14.15
CA ALA A 112 -0.46 -2.30 13.13
C ALA A 112 -1.03 -2.68 11.74
N ILE A 113 -2.07 -3.53 11.71
CA ILE A 113 -2.79 -3.85 10.46
C ILE A 113 -3.50 -2.60 9.92
N GLY A 114 -4.13 -1.80 10.78
CA GLY A 114 -4.74 -0.54 10.41
C GLY A 114 -3.74 0.46 9.80
N GLU A 115 -2.56 0.63 10.39
CA GLU A 115 -1.48 1.47 9.85
C GLU A 115 -0.99 0.96 8.48
N LEU A 116 -0.83 -0.36 8.34
CA LEU A 116 -0.42 -0.97 7.09
C LEU A 116 -1.47 -0.77 5.99
N LEU A 117 -2.75 -1.02 6.29
CA LEU A 117 -3.84 -0.87 5.33
C LEU A 117 -4.08 0.59 4.95
N SER A 118 -3.91 1.53 5.89
CA SER A 118 -4.10 2.97 5.62
C SER A 118 -2.90 3.62 4.92
N CYS A 119 -1.69 3.02 5.01
CA CYS A 119 -0.48 3.54 4.39
C CYS A 119 -0.16 2.83 3.05
N PRO A 120 -0.36 3.49 1.89
CA PRO A 120 -0.10 2.88 0.58
C PRO A 120 1.38 2.54 0.37
N PHE A 121 2.31 3.25 1.02
CA PHE A 121 3.73 2.94 0.94
C PHE A 121 4.09 1.66 1.69
N CYS A 122 3.51 1.45 2.88
CA CYS A 122 3.70 0.21 3.63
C CYS A 122 3.12 -0.98 2.87
N LEU A 123 1.92 -0.83 2.31
CA LEU A 123 1.30 -1.87 1.49
C LEU A 123 2.08 -2.15 0.19
N ALA A 124 2.73 -1.16 -0.40
CA ALA A 124 3.52 -1.34 -1.62
C ALA A 124 4.63 -2.38 -1.46
N VAL A 125 5.27 -2.45 -0.29
CA VAL A 125 6.30 -3.47 -0.01
C VAL A 125 5.71 -4.88 -0.03
N TRP A 126 4.53 -5.06 0.56
CA TRP A 126 3.82 -6.35 0.58
C TRP A 126 3.32 -6.75 -0.81
N VAL A 127 2.73 -5.80 -1.53
CA VAL A 127 2.24 -6.01 -2.90
C VAL A 127 3.39 -6.36 -3.83
N ALA A 128 4.50 -5.61 -3.80
CA ALA A 128 5.67 -5.89 -4.62
C ALA A 128 6.26 -7.27 -4.33
N THR A 129 6.34 -7.66 -3.05
CA THR A 129 6.83 -8.97 -2.64
C THR A 129 5.91 -10.09 -3.13
N GLY A 130 4.59 -9.90 -3.00
CA GLY A 130 3.58 -10.84 -3.48
C GLY A 130 3.59 -11.01 -5.01
N LEU A 131 3.65 -9.91 -5.76
CA LEU A 131 3.75 -9.95 -7.23
C LEU A 131 5.08 -10.56 -7.69
N THR A 132 6.19 -10.26 -7.02
CA THR A 132 7.49 -10.88 -7.33
C THR A 132 7.45 -12.39 -7.07
N GLY A 133 6.93 -12.82 -5.92
CA GLY A 133 6.73 -14.24 -5.63
C GLY A 133 5.78 -14.91 -6.63
N GLY A 134 4.70 -14.21 -7.02
CA GLY A 134 3.76 -14.65 -8.04
C GLY A 134 4.42 -14.85 -9.41
N LEU A 135 5.34 -13.97 -9.83
CA LEU A 135 6.10 -14.15 -11.06
C LEU A 135 6.95 -15.43 -11.05
N VAL A 136 7.47 -15.84 -9.89
CA VAL A 136 8.25 -17.07 -9.74
C VAL A 136 7.35 -18.32 -9.69
N LEU A 137 6.22 -18.24 -8.97
CA LEU A 137 5.34 -19.39 -8.73
C LEU A 137 4.31 -19.61 -9.84
N ALA A 138 3.72 -18.54 -10.36
CA ALA A 138 2.63 -18.53 -11.36
C ALA A 138 2.78 -17.36 -12.37
N PRO A 139 3.86 -17.35 -13.20
CA PRO A 139 4.23 -16.21 -14.04
C PRO A 139 3.13 -15.71 -14.99
N ARG A 140 2.36 -16.63 -15.59
CA ARG A 140 1.30 -16.27 -16.55
C ARG A 140 0.18 -15.47 -15.89
N LEU A 141 -0.31 -15.95 -14.74
CA LEU A 141 -1.38 -15.28 -14.01
C LEU A 141 -0.91 -13.92 -13.49
N THR A 142 0.28 -13.86 -12.89
CA THR A 142 0.80 -12.61 -12.34
C THR A 142 1.06 -11.58 -13.43
N ARG A 143 1.56 -11.97 -14.61
CA ARG A 143 1.69 -11.06 -15.75
C ARG A 143 0.34 -10.51 -16.21
N LEU A 144 -0.70 -11.35 -16.30
CA LEU A 144 -2.04 -10.89 -16.66
C LEU A 144 -2.59 -9.87 -15.66
N VAL A 145 -2.45 -10.15 -14.36
CA VAL A 145 -2.89 -9.24 -13.29
C VAL A 145 -2.10 -7.92 -13.33
N ALA A 146 -0.78 -7.98 -13.48
CA ALA A 146 0.07 -6.78 -13.56
C ALA A 146 -0.28 -5.92 -14.79
N THR A 147 -0.54 -6.55 -15.94
CA THR A 147 -0.98 -5.87 -17.16
C THR A 147 -2.34 -5.21 -16.96
N ALA A 148 -3.32 -5.91 -16.38
CA ALA A 148 -4.63 -5.36 -16.10
C ALA A 148 -4.55 -4.14 -15.17
N LEU A 149 -3.82 -4.25 -14.05
CA LEU A 149 -3.61 -3.15 -13.11
C LEU A 149 -2.90 -1.96 -13.76
N THR A 150 -1.91 -2.23 -14.62
CA THR A 150 -1.22 -1.18 -15.37
C THR A 150 -2.16 -0.46 -16.33
N ALA A 151 -3.00 -1.20 -17.06
CA ALA A 151 -4.00 -0.63 -17.96
C ALA A 151 -4.98 0.29 -17.20
N VAL A 152 -5.45 -0.13 -16.01
CA VAL A 152 -6.30 0.72 -15.16
C VAL A 152 -5.54 1.98 -14.70
N ALA A 153 -4.29 1.85 -14.27
CA ALA A 153 -3.47 3.00 -13.86
C ALA A 153 -3.31 4.04 -14.98
N VAL A 154 -3.08 3.57 -16.21
CA VAL A 154 -3.00 4.42 -17.39
C VAL A 154 -4.36 5.06 -17.68
N SER A 155 -5.45 4.30 -17.62
CA SER A 155 -6.81 4.82 -17.79
C SER A 155 -7.13 5.96 -16.81
N ASP A 156 -6.82 5.78 -15.52
CA ASP A 156 -7.03 6.83 -14.51
C ASP A 156 -6.22 8.08 -14.82
N PHE A 157 -4.97 7.91 -15.26
CA PHE A 157 -4.11 9.02 -15.65
C PHE A 157 -4.67 9.80 -16.84
N LEU A 158 -5.22 9.09 -17.84
CA LEU A 158 -5.90 9.72 -18.96
C LEU A 158 -7.15 10.48 -18.52
N GLN A 159 -7.96 9.92 -17.61
CA GLN A 159 -9.14 10.60 -17.07
C GLN A 159 -8.77 11.89 -16.33
N MET A 160 -7.72 11.87 -15.51
CA MET A 160 -7.21 13.06 -14.84
C MET A 160 -6.69 14.10 -15.86
N GLY A 161 -5.94 13.65 -16.87
CA GLY A 161 -5.49 14.53 -17.95
C GLY A 161 -6.64 15.17 -18.72
N TYR A 162 -7.69 14.42 -19.02
CA TYR A 162 -8.90 14.92 -19.66
C TYR A 162 -9.63 15.94 -18.80
N ALA A 163 -9.77 15.69 -17.50
CA ALA A 163 -10.36 16.64 -16.56
C ALA A 163 -9.56 17.96 -16.48
N VAL A 164 -8.23 17.89 -16.52
CA VAL A 164 -7.36 19.08 -16.58
C VAL A 164 -7.54 19.83 -17.90
N ALA A 165 -7.57 19.11 -19.03
CA ALA A 165 -7.78 19.71 -20.34
C ALA A 165 -9.15 20.42 -20.44
N GLN A 166 -10.21 19.83 -19.88
CA GLN A 166 -11.54 20.47 -19.84
C GLN A 166 -11.52 21.76 -19.02
N ARG A 167 -10.88 21.76 -17.85
CA ARG A 167 -10.73 22.97 -17.00
C ARG A 167 -9.95 24.08 -17.70
N ALA A 168 -8.89 23.72 -18.43
CA ALA A 168 -8.11 24.68 -19.20
C ALA A 168 -8.91 25.26 -20.39
N ALA A 169 -9.74 24.44 -21.04
CA ALA A 169 -10.57 24.86 -22.17
C ALA A 169 -11.76 25.75 -21.77
N HIS A 170 -12.28 25.61 -20.54
CA HIS A 170 -13.41 26.42 -20.06
C HIS A 170 -12.97 27.75 -19.41
N GLY A 171 -11.66 28.01 -19.30
CA GLY A 171 -11.11 29.21 -18.65
C GLY A 171 -11.39 29.26 -17.14
N PRO A 172 -10.66 30.06 -16.36
CA PRO A 172 -11.01 30.30 -14.98
C PRO A 172 -12.41 30.93 -14.96
N ASP A 173 -13.35 30.25 -14.30
CA ASP A 173 -14.69 30.78 -14.08
C ASP A 173 -14.53 32.12 -13.33
N HIS A 174 -14.69 33.23 -14.05
CA HIS A 174 -14.91 34.54 -13.45
C HIS A 174 -16.34 34.55 -12.90
N GLY A 175 -16.57 33.70 -11.90
CA GLY A 175 -17.72 33.76 -11.01
C GLY A 175 -17.66 35.08 -10.28
N GLY A 176 -18.32 36.07 -10.86
CA GLY A 176 -18.42 37.43 -10.40
C GLY A 176 -18.76 37.49 -8.91
N ARG A 177 -17.91 38.21 -8.20
CA ARG A 177 -18.21 38.90 -6.96
C ARG A 177 -19.37 39.86 -7.21
N THR A 178 -20.59 39.44 -6.91
CA THR A 178 -21.79 40.26 -6.64
C THR A 178 -22.71 39.37 -5.80
N SER A 179 -23.11 39.63 -4.56
CA SER A 179 -23.26 40.87 -3.79
C SER A 179 -23.25 40.51 -2.30
#